data_AF-A0A959NQT2-F1
#
_entry.id   AF-A0A959NQT2-F1
#
_cell.length_a   1.000
_cell.length_b   1.000
_cell.length_c   1.000
_cell.angle_alpha   90.00
_cell.angle_beta   90.00
_cell.angle_gamma   90.00
#
_symmetry.space_group_name_H-M   'P 1'
#
loop_
_entity.id
_entity.type
_entity.pdbx_description
1 polymer ?
#
loop_
_entity_poly.entity_id
_entity_poly.type
_entity_poly.pdbx_seq_one_letter_code
_entity_poly.pdbx_strand_id
1 'polypeptide(L)' 'MKISGFSFVRNGVSLYYPIVESIKSILPIVDEFIIAVGQSKEGDDTREKIAKINDPKVKIIDTVWEEKYFKKGII' A
#
# COMPACT_ATOMS: atom_id res chain seq x y z
N MET A 1 -1.27 22.19 11.93
CA MET A 1 -0.64 21.74 10.67
C MET A 1 -1.16 20.34 10.40
N LYS A 2 -1.48 19.95 9.16
CA LYS A 2 -1.90 18.57 8.82
C LYS A 2 -0.74 17.81 8.19
N ILE A 3 -0.53 16.56 8.57
CA ILE A 3 0.52 15.66 8.06
C ILE A 3 -0.15 14.47 7.36
N SER A 4 0.03 14.37 6.04
CA SER A 4 -0.46 13.26 5.23
C SER A 4 0.71 12.35 4.86
N GLY A 5 0.67 11.09 5.28
CA GLY A 5 1.57 10.05 4.80
C GLY A 5 1.08 9.46 3.49
N PHE A 6 1.99 9.07 2.60
CA PHE A 6 1.62 8.36 1.39
C PHE A 6 2.61 7.25 1.05
N SER A 7 2.12 6.21 0.38
CA SER A 7 2.94 5.14 -0.18
C SER A 7 2.21 4.43 -1.32
N PHE A 8 2.88 3.47 -1.95
CA PHE A 8 2.29 2.58 -2.94
C PHE A 8 2.86 1.18 -2.79
N VAL A 9 2.10 0.17 -3.21
CA VAL A 9 2.52 -1.22 -3.15
C VAL A 9 1.81 -2.05 -4.21
N ARG A 10 2.51 -3.03 -4.78
CA ARG A 10 1.95 -4.10 -5.60
C ARG A 10 2.64 -5.40 -5.21
N ASN A 11 1.89 -6.49 -5.04
CA ASN A 11 2.43 -7.79 -4.63
C ASN A 11 3.24 -7.77 -3.31
N GLY A 12 2.87 -6.90 -2.36
CA GLY A 12 3.65 -6.66 -1.14
C GLY A 12 3.89 -7.93 -0.32
N VAL A 13 2.86 -8.76 -0.17
CA VAL A 13 2.95 -10.03 0.56
C VAL A 13 3.85 -11.02 -0.16
N SER A 14 3.65 -11.20 -1.47
CA SER A 14 4.47 -12.11 -2.28
C SER A 14 5.94 -11.70 -2.33
N LEU A 15 6.23 -10.41 -2.22
CA LEU A 15 7.57 -9.85 -2.17
C LEU A 15 8.12 -9.76 -0.73
N TYR A 16 7.39 -10.29 0.25
CA TYR A 16 7.76 -10.31 1.66
C TYR A 16 8.01 -8.91 2.25
N TYR A 17 7.34 -7.88 1.71
CA TYR A 17 7.35 -6.56 2.32
C TYR A 17 6.45 -6.53 3.56
N PRO A 18 6.94 -6.03 4.70
CA PRO A 18 6.15 -5.91 5.94
C PRO A 18 5.22 -4.69 5.86
N ILE A 19 4.34 -4.66 4.85
CA ILE A 19 3.54 -3.48 4.52
C ILE A 19 2.54 -3.14 5.63
N VAL A 20 1.96 -4.14 6.29
CA VAL A 20 1.01 -3.92 7.39
C VAL A 20 1.72 -3.30 8.59
N GLU A 21 2.89 -3.81 8.94
CA GLU A 21 3.73 -3.32 10.03
C GLU A 21 4.24 -1.90 9.72
N SER A 22 4.65 -1.65 8.48
CA SER A 22 5.10 -0.34 8.02
C SER A 22 3.99 0.72 8.06
N ILE A 23 2.74 0.34 7.77
CA ILE A 23 1.61 1.26 7.90
C ILE A 23 1.32 1.50 9.38
N LYS A 24 1.24 0.44 10.19
CA LYS A 24 0.98 0.58 11.62
C LYS A 24 2.00 1.45 12.36
N SER A 25 3.27 1.42 11.94
CA SER A 25 4.32 2.24 12.57
C SER A 25 4.19 3.73 12.26
N ILE A 26 3.63 4.12 11.11
CA ILE A 26 3.47 5.53 10.73
C ILE A 26 2.17 6.17 11.23
N LEU A 27 1.11 5.38 11.48
CA LEU A 27 -0.21 5.87 11.93
C LEU A 27 -0.21 6.80 13.17
N PRO A 28 0.67 6.63 14.17
CA PRO A 28 0.70 7.52 15.34
C PRO A 28 1.15 8.95 15.03
N ILE A 29 1.85 9.19 13.91
CA ILE A 29 2.48 10.49 13.61
C ILE A 29 1.82 11.25 12.46
N VAL A 30 0.83 10.67 11.79
CA VAL A 30 0.10 11.28 10.67
C VAL A 30 -1.38 11.50 11.00
N ASP A 31 -1.98 12.49 10.34
CA ASP A 31 -3.43 12.71 10.39
C ASP A 31 -4.18 11.77 9.43
N GLU A 32 -3.54 11.40 8.31
CA GLU A 32 -4.05 10.45 7.34
C GLU A 32 -2.91 9.70 6.63
N PHE A 33 -3.21 8.51 6.12
CA PHE A 33 -2.28 7.70 5.35
C PHE A 33 -2.95 7.20 4.07
N ILE A 34 -2.45 7.66 2.91
CA ILE A 34 -2.97 7.29 1.60
C ILE A 34 -2.06 6.22 0.99
N ILE A 35 -2.63 5.09 0.57
CA ILE A 35 -1.85 4.03 -0.09
C ILE A 35 -2.47 3.63 -1.41
N ALA A 36 -1.68 3.77 -2.48
CA ALA A 36 -2.03 3.25 -3.79
C ALA A 36 -1.67 1.77 -3.87
N VAL A 37 -2.69 0.91 -3.97
CA VAL A 37 -2.50 -0.54 -4.08
C VAL A 37 -2.67 -0.93 -5.55
N GLY A 38 -1.57 -1.32 -6.18
CA GLY A 38 -1.58 -1.84 -7.54
C GLY A 38 -2.25 -3.22 -7.60
N GLN A 39 -2.93 -3.53 -8.70
CA GLN A 39 -3.51 -4.85 -8.94
C GLN A 39 -2.43 -5.94 -8.76
N SER A 40 -2.60 -6.70 -7.68
CA SER A 40 -1.74 -7.82 -7.33
C SER A 40 -2.00 -9.02 -8.25
N LYS A 41 -1.00 -9.89 -8.36
CA LYS A 41 -1.13 -11.19 -9.05
C LYS A 41 -2.06 -12.13 -8.27
N GLU A 42 -2.55 -13.17 -8.95
CA GLU A 42 -3.34 -14.21 -8.31
C GLU A 42 -2.59 -14.85 -7.12
N GLY A 43 -3.31 -15.04 -6.01
CA GLY A 43 -2.76 -15.61 -4.77
C GLY A 43 -2.09 -14.60 -3.83
N ASP A 44 -1.99 -13.32 -4.19
CA ASP A 44 -1.45 -12.27 -3.32
C ASP A 44 -2.57 -11.49 -2.62
N ASP A 45 -2.54 -11.47 -1.28
CA ASP A 45 -3.57 -10.88 -0.41
C ASP A 45 -3.17 -9.52 0.18
N THR A 46 -2.30 -8.77 -0.51
CA THR A 46 -1.74 -7.49 -0.02
C THR A 46 -2.84 -6.48 0.30
N ARG A 47 -3.79 -6.30 -0.62
CA ARG A 47 -4.87 -5.33 -0.47
C ARG A 47 -5.75 -5.66 0.74
N GLU A 48 -6.12 -6.93 0.87
CA GLU A 48 -6.99 -7.45 1.91
C GLU A 48 -6.33 -7.29 3.29
N LYS A 49 -5.02 -7.55 3.38
CA LYS A 49 -4.25 -7.33 4.60
C LYS A 49 -4.19 -5.86 5.02
N ILE A 50 -4.02 -4.95 4.06
CA ILE A 50 -4.06 -3.51 4.34
C ILE A 50 -5.46 -3.09 4.79
N ALA A 51 -6.52 -3.56 4.12
CA ALA A 51 -7.90 -3.26 4.50
C ALA A 51 -8.23 -3.77 5.93
N LYS A 52 -7.68 -4.92 6.32
CA LYS A 52 -7.81 -5.50 7.67
C LYS A 52 -7.14 -4.67 8.78
N ILE A 53 -6.33 -3.65 8.46
CA ILE A 53 -5.83 -2.71 9.47
C ILE A 53 -7.00 -1.99 10.16
N ASN A 54 -8.09 -1.72 9.42
CA ASN A 54 -9.33 -1.16 9.94
C ASN A 54 -9.12 0.13 10.77
N ASP A 55 -8.17 0.96 10.38
CA ASP A 55 -7.91 2.27 10.97
C ASP A 55 -8.49 3.37 10.06
N PRO A 56 -9.28 4.32 10.59
CA PRO A 56 -9.95 5.35 9.81
C PRO A 56 -8.99 6.31 9.09
N LYS A 57 -7.71 6.38 9.51
CA LYS A 57 -6.69 7.20 8.84
C LYS A 57 -6.20 6.55 7.55
N VAL A 58 -6.35 5.24 7.38
CA VAL A 58 -5.86 4.51 6.20
C VAL A 58 -6.86 4.63 5.04
N LYS A 59 -6.42 5.22 3.94
CA LYS A 59 -7.19 5.39 2.71
C LYS A 59 -6.53 4.60 1.58
N ILE A 60 -7.22 3.57 1.10
CA ILE A 60 -6.76 2.72 0.01
C ILE A 60 -7.25 3.30 -1.32
N ILE A 61 -6.33 3.46 -2.27
CA ILE A 61 -6.64 3.77 -3.67
C ILE A 61 -6.26 2.55 -4.50
N ASP A 62 -7.24 1.86 -5.06
CA ASP A 62 -6.99 0.75 -5.98
C ASP A 62 -6.49 1.30 -7.34
N THR A 63 -5.39 0.74 -7.85
CA THR A 63 -4.75 1.18 -9.10
C THR A 63 -4.41 -0.02 -10.00
N VAL A 64 -4.40 0.20 -11.31
CA VAL A 64 -3.91 -0.78 -12.30
C VAL A 64 -2.65 -0.23 -12.93
N TRP A 65 -1.54 -0.97 -12.85
CA TRP A 65 -0.25 -0.52 -13.36
C TRP A 65 -0.01 -1.13 -14.74
N GLU A 66 0.23 -0.29 -15.73
CA GLU A 66 0.52 -0.75 -17.09
C GLU A 66 1.95 -1.27 -17.18
N GLU A 67 2.11 -2.56 -17.50
CA GLU A 67 3.42 -3.23 -17.52
C GLU A 67 4.40 -2.63 -18.53
N LYS A 68 3.89 -1.98 -19.59
CA LYS A 68 4.72 -1.26 -20.57
C LYS A 68 5.60 -0.18 -19.96
N TYR A 69 5.23 0.34 -18.79
CA TYR A 69 6.01 1.33 -18.05
C TYR A 69 7.00 0.70 -17.05
N PHE A 70 6.88 -0.61 -16.76
CA PHE A 70 7.84 -1.32 -15.91
C PHE A 70 9.20 -1.40 -16.59
N LYS A 71 10.19 -0.69 -16.04
CA LYS A 71 11.58 -0.76 -16.53
C LYS A 71 12.52 -1.07 -15.36
N LYS A 72 13.11 -2.27 -15.38
CA LYS A 72 14.16 -2.70 -14.44
C LYS A 72 13.77 -2.54 -12.96
N GLY A 73 12.55 -2.88 -12.58
CA GLY A 73 12.09 -2.76 -11.19
C GLY A 73 11.51 -1.39 -10.82
N ILE A 74 11.41 -0.47 -11.78
CA ILE A 74 10.82 0.86 -11.60
C ILE A 74 9.46 0.88 -12.30
N ILE A 75 8.40 1.13 -11.52
CA ILE A 75 7.12 1.73 -11.90
C ILE A 75 6.85 2.81 -10.86
#